data_AF-A0A1L8QUR0-F1
#
_entry.id   AF-A0A1L8QUR0-F1
#
_cell.length_a   1.000
_cell.length_b   1.000
_cell.length_c   1.000
_cell.angle_alpha   90.00
_cell.angle_beta   90.00
_cell.angle_gamma   90.00
#
_symmetry.space_group_name_H-M   'P 1'
#
loop_
_entity.id
_entity.type
_entity.pdbx_description
1 polymer ?
#
loop_
_entity_poly.entity_id
_entity_poly.type
_entity_poly.pdbx_seq_one_letter_code
_entity_poly.pdbx_strand_id
1 'polypeptide(L)'
;MTSSTTTEESSSSSSTETTQISESHSEIPVPIETRRNIVGTWKQENQTLTVQSDGTWQLTGEINSSGTLTVAADFEDTQLLKLYGFNENIDGIGTYFIANFNQDSTKMGFGYLGQFNRLGNVTEVNLSTDVFQNDIQTTPVDFNTTILGTWTIKEGIEFHNTWNYNPDGTFETFSQGRGQAMTGEYRVKQLNGNWVDVTYTFDEDGQSYTSLYLIENGMMIENHFEDIKIVRNVIPDFPS
;
A
#
# COMPACT_ATOMS: atom_id res chain seq x y z
N MET A 1 -33.61 -17.81 67.99
CA MET A 1 -32.68 -18.15 66.90
C MET A 1 -33.31 -17.60 65.63
N THR A 2 -32.98 -16.34 65.29
CA THR A 2 -32.02 -15.93 64.24
C THR A 2 -32.56 -16.12 62.82
N SER A 3 -32.79 -14.95 62.19
CA SER A 3 -32.64 -14.50 60.78
C SER A 3 -32.33 -15.56 59.71
N SER A 4 -32.82 -15.46 58.48
CA SER A 4 -32.52 -14.34 57.56
C SER A 4 -33.47 -14.26 56.36
N THR A 5 -33.75 -13.04 55.95
CA THR A 5 -34.34 -12.63 54.67
C THR A 5 -33.31 -12.78 53.54
N THR A 6 -33.71 -13.29 52.38
CA THR A 6 -32.90 -13.24 51.16
C THR A 6 -33.74 -12.66 50.03
N THR A 7 -33.29 -11.52 49.55
CA THR A 7 -33.78 -10.78 48.39
C THR A 7 -33.15 -11.42 47.15
N GLU A 8 -33.95 -11.82 46.15
CA GLU A 8 -33.44 -12.14 44.81
C GLU A 8 -33.85 -11.01 43.85
N GLU A 9 -32.81 -10.40 43.29
CA GLU A 9 -32.83 -9.23 42.43
C GLU A 9 -32.85 -9.67 40.95
N SER A 10 -33.64 -8.97 40.15
CA SER A 10 -33.95 -9.25 38.75
C SER A 10 -32.74 -9.08 37.81
N SER A 11 -32.35 -10.18 37.16
CA SER A 11 -31.52 -10.32 35.94
C SER A 11 -32.21 -10.34 34.58
N SER A 12 -32.75 -9.25 34.00
CA SER A 12 -33.23 -9.30 32.60
C SER A 12 -32.07 -9.18 31.61
N SER A 13 -31.66 -10.29 30.99
CA SER A 13 -30.71 -10.31 29.89
C SER A 13 -31.41 -10.00 28.56
N SER A 14 -31.22 -8.77 28.08
CA SER A 14 -31.59 -8.31 26.74
C SER A 14 -30.59 -8.85 25.73
N SER A 15 -30.96 -9.88 24.98
CA SER A 15 -30.23 -10.34 23.79
C SER A 15 -30.56 -9.43 22.61
N THR A 16 -29.67 -8.51 22.30
CA THR A 16 -29.70 -7.74 21.06
C THR A 16 -28.90 -8.51 20.01
N GLU A 17 -29.60 -9.21 19.11
CA GLU A 17 -29.03 -9.72 17.87
C GLU A 17 -28.67 -8.52 16.98
N THR A 18 -27.37 -8.19 16.93
CA THR A 18 -26.86 -7.22 15.96
C THR A 18 -26.66 -7.94 14.64
N THR A 19 -27.67 -7.88 13.77
CA THR A 19 -27.55 -8.20 12.35
C THR A 19 -26.43 -7.37 11.75
N GLN A 20 -25.28 -7.99 11.46
CA GLN A 20 -24.24 -7.36 10.65
C GLN A 20 -24.77 -7.22 9.23
N ILE A 21 -25.30 -6.04 8.92
CA ILE A 21 -25.52 -5.61 7.55
C ILE A 21 -24.13 -5.47 6.94
N SER A 22 -23.82 -6.34 5.98
CA SER A 22 -22.63 -6.22 5.15
C SER A 22 -22.79 -4.94 4.33
N GLU A 23 -22.13 -3.87 4.77
CA GLU A 23 -22.07 -2.62 4.02
C GLU A 23 -21.25 -2.87 2.75
N SER A 24 -21.95 -3.00 1.63
CA SER A 24 -21.42 -2.85 0.28
C SER A 24 -20.75 -1.48 0.18
N HIS A 25 -19.44 -1.42 0.44
CA HIS A 25 -18.62 -0.24 0.20
C HIS A 25 -18.46 -0.05 -1.31
N SER A 26 -19.44 0.60 -1.94
CA SER A 26 -19.22 1.27 -3.22
C SER A 26 -18.94 2.73 -2.92
N GLU A 27 -17.68 3.07 -2.61
CA GLU A 27 -17.24 4.46 -2.61
C GLU A 27 -16.78 4.84 -4.03
N ILE A 28 -17.66 5.53 -4.75
CA ILE A 28 -17.35 6.17 -6.02
C ILE A 28 -16.34 7.32 -5.75
N PRO A 29 -15.24 7.43 -6.52
CA PRO A 29 -14.02 8.08 -6.06
C PRO A 29 -14.01 9.60 -6.27
N VAL A 30 -13.06 10.29 -5.60
CA VAL A 30 -12.71 11.72 -5.75
C VAL A 30 -12.82 12.17 -7.21
N PRO A 31 -13.45 13.30 -7.54
CA PRO A 31 -13.57 13.76 -8.93
C PRO A 31 -12.23 13.79 -9.66
N ILE A 32 -12.18 13.25 -10.89
CA ILE A 32 -10.94 13.13 -11.68
C ILE A 32 -10.24 14.49 -11.86
N GLU A 33 -11.02 15.56 -11.96
CA GLU A 33 -10.53 16.92 -12.18
C GLU A 33 -9.77 17.53 -10.99
N THR A 34 -9.90 16.97 -9.78
CA THR A 34 -9.20 17.46 -8.58
C THR A 34 -7.94 16.67 -8.25
N ARG A 35 -7.63 15.61 -9.02
CA ARG A 35 -6.50 14.71 -8.75
C ARG A 35 -5.19 15.29 -9.28
N ARG A 36 -4.09 14.92 -8.64
CA ARG A 36 -2.76 15.20 -9.20
C ARG A 36 -2.55 14.37 -10.45
N ASN A 37 -2.11 15.04 -11.50
CA ASN A 37 -1.97 14.39 -12.79
C ASN A 37 -0.56 13.81 -12.92
N ILE A 38 -0.44 12.49 -13.05
CA ILE A 38 0.82 11.82 -13.37
C ILE A 38 1.05 11.66 -14.88
N VAL A 39 0.01 11.75 -15.71
CA VAL A 39 0.13 11.59 -17.17
C VAL A 39 1.04 12.67 -17.74
N GLY A 40 2.01 12.26 -18.54
CA GLY A 40 3.01 13.13 -19.17
C GLY A 40 4.42 12.58 -19.07
N THR A 41 5.39 13.45 -19.36
CA THR A 41 6.80 13.12 -19.29
C THR A 41 7.45 13.86 -18.12
N TRP A 42 8.23 13.13 -17.34
CA TRP A 42 8.89 13.55 -16.12
C TRP A 42 10.38 13.27 -16.27
N LYS A 43 11.22 14.23 -15.89
CA LYS A 43 12.66 14.16 -16.08
C LYS A 43 13.43 14.47 -14.82
N GLN A 44 14.45 13.67 -14.58
CA GLN A 44 15.57 13.96 -13.69
C GLN A 44 16.88 13.96 -14.49
N GLU A 45 18.02 14.15 -13.83
CA GLU A 45 19.32 14.28 -14.51
C GLU A 45 19.65 13.08 -15.41
N ASN A 46 19.41 11.87 -14.93
CA ASN A 46 19.83 10.62 -15.57
C ASN A 46 18.67 9.71 -16.04
N GLN A 47 17.42 10.15 -15.88
CA GLN A 47 16.26 9.32 -16.15
C GLN A 47 15.06 10.13 -16.61
N THR A 48 14.25 9.52 -17.47
CA THR A 48 12.97 10.06 -17.94
C THR A 48 11.89 9.00 -17.72
N LEU A 49 10.82 9.39 -17.03
CA LEU A 49 9.59 8.62 -16.87
C LEU A 49 8.52 9.22 -17.79
N THR A 50 7.91 8.40 -18.63
CA THR A 50 6.72 8.77 -19.40
C THR A 50 5.56 7.91 -18.94
N VAL A 51 4.42 8.55 -18.64
CA VAL A 51 3.17 7.89 -18.26
C VAL A 51 2.07 8.34 -19.22
N GLN A 52 1.36 7.38 -19.80
CA GLN A 52 0.23 7.62 -20.68
C GLN A 52 -1.10 7.47 -19.93
N SER A 53 -2.18 7.98 -20.52
CA SER A 53 -3.51 7.98 -19.90
C SER A 53 -4.09 6.58 -19.70
N ASP A 54 -3.67 5.60 -20.49
CA ASP A 54 -4.09 4.20 -20.35
C ASP A 54 -3.33 3.44 -19.24
N GLY A 55 -2.44 4.12 -18.51
CA GLY A 55 -1.62 3.52 -17.46
C GLY A 55 -0.34 2.85 -17.99
N THR A 56 -0.06 2.91 -19.30
CA THR A 56 1.25 2.49 -19.80
C THR A 56 2.33 3.46 -19.35
N TRP A 57 3.48 2.94 -18.93
CA TRP A 57 4.61 3.74 -18.49
C TRP A 57 5.94 3.22 -19.01
N GLN A 58 6.92 4.11 -19.08
CA GLN A 58 8.28 3.78 -19.47
C GLN A 58 9.29 4.64 -18.71
N LEU A 59 10.29 3.99 -18.10
CA LEU A 59 11.54 4.58 -17.63
C LEU A 59 12.62 4.39 -18.69
N THR A 60 13.35 5.46 -19.02
CA THR A 60 14.53 5.43 -19.88
C THR A 60 15.69 6.18 -19.24
N GLY A 61 16.92 5.71 -19.44
CA GLY A 61 18.14 6.32 -18.88
C GLY A 61 18.97 5.31 -18.08
N GLU A 62 19.25 5.63 -16.82
CA GLU A 62 20.01 4.76 -15.91
C GLU A 62 19.33 3.39 -15.70
N ILE A 63 18.03 3.39 -15.42
CA ILE A 63 17.17 2.21 -15.43
C ILE A 63 16.30 2.28 -16.69
N ASN A 64 16.22 1.16 -17.40
CA ASN A 64 15.34 1.00 -18.55
C ASN A 64 14.31 -0.07 -18.21
N SER A 65 13.05 0.33 -18.13
CA SER A 65 11.95 -0.55 -17.76
C SER A 65 10.63 0.06 -18.25
N SER A 66 9.62 -0.77 -18.44
CA SER A 66 8.31 -0.33 -18.92
C SER A 66 7.24 -1.35 -18.57
N GLY A 67 6.00 -0.89 -18.49
CA GLY A 67 4.86 -1.78 -18.35
C GLY A 67 3.59 -0.98 -18.15
N THR A 68 2.74 -1.46 -17.23
CA THR A 68 1.48 -0.83 -16.88
C THR A 68 1.46 -0.46 -15.40
N LEU A 69 0.60 0.48 -15.04
CA LEU A 69 0.37 0.83 -13.65
C LEU A 69 -1.10 0.67 -13.28
N THR A 70 -1.38 0.51 -12.00
CA THR A 70 -2.70 0.73 -11.42
C THR A 70 -2.60 1.69 -10.24
N VAL A 71 -3.65 2.46 -10.00
CA VAL A 71 -3.74 3.38 -8.85
C VAL A 71 -4.48 2.69 -7.71
N ALA A 72 -3.80 2.49 -6.60
CA ALA A 72 -4.36 1.84 -5.41
C ALA A 72 -4.73 2.84 -4.30
N ALA A 73 -4.09 4.01 -4.28
CA ALA A 73 -4.51 5.13 -3.43
C ALA A 73 -4.35 6.44 -4.19
N ASP A 74 -5.26 7.38 -3.97
CA ASP A 74 -5.23 8.71 -4.56
C ASP A 74 -5.92 9.70 -3.63
N PHE A 75 -5.11 10.53 -2.97
CA PHE A 75 -5.59 11.54 -2.04
C PHE A 75 -4.64 12.74 -1.99
N GLU A 76 -5.22 13.94 -2.00
CA GLU A 76 -4.49 15.21 -1.91
C GLU A 76 -3.36 15.32 -2.95
N ASP A 77 -2.12 15.26 -2.47
CA ASP A 77 -0.88 15.40 -3.22
C ASP A 77 -0.17 14.05 -3.42
N THR A 78 -0.81 12.93 -3.06
CA THR A 78 -0.18 11.61 -3.00
C THR A 78 -0.94 10.54 -3.78
N GLN A 79 -0.20 9.73 -4.54
CA GLN A 79 -0.72 8.52 -5.19
C GLN A 79 0.11 7.30 -4.82
N LEU A 80 -0.55 6.17 -4.55
CA LEU A 80 0.08 4.85 -4.42
C LEU A 80 -0.16 4.08 -5.72
N LEU A 81 0.92 3.84 -6.47
CA LEU A 81 0.88 3.25 -7.81
C LEU A 81 1.50 1.87 -7.80
N LYS A 82 0.78 0.84 -8.25
CA LYS A 82 1.30 -0.51 -8.45
C LYS A 82 1.84 -0.60 -9.88
N LEU A 83 3.15 -0.65 -10.05
CA LEU A 83 3.83 -0.79 -11.34
C LEU A 83 4.05 -2.26 -11.67
N TYR A 84 3.58 -2.68 -12.84
CA TYR A 84 3.95 -3.91 -13.51
C TYR A 84 5.04 -3.60 -14.54
N GLY A 85 6.00 -4.50 -14.70
CA GLY A 85 7.15 -4.40 -15.59
C GLY A 85 8.41 -3.84 -14.94
N PHE A 86 8.30 -3.33 -13.69
CA PHE A 86 9.41 -2.68 -12.99
C PHE A 86 10.48 -3.67 -12.50
N ASN A 87 10.05 -4.76 -11.86
CA ASN A 87 10.92 -5.85 -11.42
C ASN A 87 10.45 -7.15 -12.05
N GLU A 88 11.18 -7.61 -13.06
CA GLU A 88 10.84 -8.80 -13.86
C GLU A 88 10.65 -10.06 -13.02
N ASN A 89 11.33 -10.17 -11.88
CA ASN A 89 11.23 -11.36 -11.01
C ASN A 89 9.89 -11.47 -10.29
N ILE A 90 9.19 -10.34 -10.11
CA ILE A 90 7.93 -10.25 -9.37
C ILE A 90 6.84 -9.59 -10.20
N ASP A 91 6.99 -9.57 -11.53
CA ASP A 91 6.08 -8.87 -12.42
C ASP A 91 4.62 -9.33 -12.24
N GLY A 92 4.41 -10.62 -11.97
CA GLY A 92 3.07 -11.18 -11.69
C GLY A 92 2.35 -10.56 -10.49
N ILE A 93 3.05 -9.91 -9.57
CA ILE A 93 2.46 -9.21 -8.42
C ILE A 93 2.73 -7.70 -8.43
N GLY A 94 3.56 -7.18 -9.34
CA GLY A 94 3.91 -5.77 -9.44
C GLY A 94 4.67 -5.22 -8.23
N THR A 95 4.98 -3.91 -8.27
CA THR A 95 5.71 -3.17 -7.24
C THR A 95 5.08 -1.82 -7.00
N TYR A 96 4.79 -1.50 -5.75
CA TYR A 96 4.25 -0.22 -5.34
C TYR A 96 5.30 0.88 -5.26
N PHE A 97 4.90 2.04 -5.77
CA PHE A 97 5.60 3.32 -5.68
C PHE A 97 4.66 4.37 -5.10
N ILE A 98 5.20 5.22 -4.24
CA ILE A 98 4.50 6.41 -3.75
C ILE A 98 4.93 7.58 -4.64
N ALA A 99 3.96 8.29 -5.20
CA ALA A 99 4.15 9.52 -5.95
C ALA A 99 3.62 10.70 -5.13
N ASN A 100 4.52 11.59 -4.71
CA ASN A 100 4.19 12.82 -3.99
C ASN A 100 4.38 14.01 -4.94
N PHE A 101 3.30 14.73 -5.24
CA PHE A 101 3.30 15.88 -6.13
C PHE A 101 3.40 17.17 -5.35
N ASN A 102 3.92 18.22 -5.98
CA ASN A 102 3.68 19.57 -5.50
C ASN A 102 2.29 20.06 -5.96
N GLN A 103 1.84 21.20 -5.41
CA GLN A 103 0.47 21.70 -5.62
C GLN A 103 0.08 21.91 -7.09
N ASP A 104 1.03 22.24 -7.96
CA ASP A 104 0.79 22.50 -9.38
C ASP A 104 1.16 21.31 -10.29
N SER A 105 1.53 20.15 -9.72
CA SER A 105 1.95 18.95 -10.47
C SER A 105 3.11 19.20 -11.45
N THR A 106 3.98 20.16 -11.17
CA THR A 106 5.21 20.41 -11.94
C THR A 106 6.40 19.62 -11.42
N LYS A 107 6.33 19.12 -10.19
CA LYS A 107 7.34 18.24 -9.58
C LYS A 107 6.69 17.04 -8.92
N MET A 108 7.43 15.94 -8.89
CA MET A 108 6.99 14.69 -8.28
C MET A 108 8.18 14.00 -7.61
N GLY A 109 8.06 13.68 -6.33
CA GLY A 109 8.89 12.66 -5.69
C GLY A 109 8.31 11.28 -5.97
N PHE A 110 9.13 10.31 -6.40
CA PHE A 110 8.64 9.01 -6.87
C PHE A 110 9.42 7.83 -6.28
N GLY A 111 8.91 7.28 -5.16
CA GLY A 111 9.55 6.23 -4.40
C GLY A 111 11.04 6.52 -4.13
N TYR A 112 11.88 5.50 -4.28
CA TYR A 112 13.34 5.66 -4.17
C TYR A 112 13.99 6.25 -5.42
N LEU A 113 13.25 6.46 -6.51
CA LEU A 113 13.80 7.03 -7.75
C LEU A 113 14.08 8.53 -7.61
N GLY A 114 13.57 9.16 -6.56
CA GLY A 114 13.86 10.55 -6.22
C GLY A 114 12.90 11.53 -6.90
N GLN A 115 13.39 12.73 -7.19
CA GLN A 115 12.57 13.86 -7.64
C GLN A 115 12.64 14.05 -9.16
N PHE A 116 11.48 14.13 -9.78
CA PHE A 116 11.30 14.43 -11.19
C PHE A 116 10.67 15.81 -11.38
N ASN A 117 11.05 16.47 -12.47
CA ASN A 117 10.38 17.67 -12.97
C ASN A 117 9.55 17.31 -14.20
N ARG A 118 8.33 17.83 -14.29
CA ARG A 118 7.48 17.66 -15.47
C ARG A 118 8.11 18.36 -16.68
N LEU A 119 8.08 17.70 -17.83
CA LEU A 119 8.42 18.29 -19.12
C LEU A 119 7.15 18.78 -19.81
N GLY A 120 7.10 20.09 -20.07
CA GLY A 120 5.93 20.75 -20.65
C GLY A 120 4.87 21.10 -19.60
N ASN A 121 3.73 21.59 -20.08
CA ASN A 121 2.62 21.99 -19.22
C ASN A 121 1.88 20.75 -18.70
N VAL A 122 1.19 20.92 -17.56
CA VAL A 122 0.21 19.93 -17.11
C VAL A 122 -0.85 19.78 -18.20
N THR A 123 -1.10 18.54 -18.61
CA THR A 123 -2.13 18.20 -19.59
C THR A 123 -3.49 18.10 -18.90
N GLU A 124 -4.57 18.43 -19.61
CA GLU A 124 -5.94 18.16 -19.15
C GLU A 124 -6.28 16.65 -19.21
N VAL A 125 -5.45 15.86 -19.90
CA VAL A 125 -5.61 14.41 -20.00
C VAL A 125 -5.17 13.74 -18.70
N ASN A 126 -6.11 13.10 -18.01
CA ASN A 126 -5.86 12.32 -16.79
C ASN A 126 -5.76 10.83 -17.10
N LEU A 127 -5.40 10.04 -16.08
CA LEU A 127 -5.48 8.58 -16.17
C LEU A 127 -6.93 8.15 -16.43
N SER A 128 -7.10 7.12 -17.28
CA SER A 128 -8.37 6.45 -17.50
C SER A 128 -8.89 5.86 -16.19
N THR A 129 -10.20 5.87 -16.00
CA THR A 129 -10.86 5.28 -14.83
C THR A 129 -10.50 3.80 -14.64
N ASP A 130 -10.23 3.09 -15.74
CA ASP A 130 -9.90 1.65 -15.72
C ASP A 130 -8.52 1.36 -15.13
N VAL A 131 -7.69 2.39 -14.91
CA VAL A 131 -6.38 2.28 -14.27
C VAL A 131 -6.50 2.24 -12.75
N PHE A 132 -7.65 2.65 -12.19
CA PHE A 132 -7.87 2.69 -10.75
C PHE A 132 -8.36 1.33 -10.25
N GLN A 133 -7.82 0.87 -9.12
CA GLN A 133 -8.31 -0.33 -8.46
C GLN A 133 -9.75 -0.11 -7.97
N ASN A 134 -10.55 -1.19 -7.94
CA ASN A 134 -11.95 -1.12 -7.51
C ASN A 134 -12.07 -0.56 -6.08
N ASP A 135 -11.18 -0.96 -5.18
CA ASP A 135 -11.16 -0.55 -3.77
C ASP A 135 -10.07 0.50 -3.50
N ILE A 136 -10.02 1.53 -4.34
CA ILE A 136 -9.04 2.60 -4.19
C ILE A 136 -9.14 3.31 -2.84
N GLN A 137 -8.00 3.45 -2.16
CA GLN A 137 -7.90 4.26 -0.95
C GLN A 137 -7.94 5.76 -1.27
N THR A 138 -9.00 6.43 -0.82
CA THR A 138 -9.21 7.87 -1.03
C THR A 138 -9.05 8.70 0.24
N THR A 139 -9.02 8.06 1.41
CA THR A 139 -8.76 8.74 2.68
C THR A 139 -7.26 8.82 2.92
N PRO A 140 -6.71 10.01 3.27
CA PRO A 140 -5.29 10.14 3.57
C PRO A 140 -4.79 9.16 4.61
N VAL A 141 -3.64 8.56 4.34
CA VAL A 141 -2.91 7.70 5.27
C VAL A 141 -1.51 8.24 5.50
N ASP A 142 -0.99 8.05 6.71
CA ASP A 142 0.41 8.30 6.97
C ASP A 142 1.24 7.10 6.53
N PHE A 143 1.96 7.27 5.41
CA PHE A 143 2.85 6.23 4.91
C PHE A 143 3.96 5.88 5.90
N ASN A 144 4.32 6.74 6.87
CA ASN A 144 5.34 6.39 7.85
C ASN A 144 4.88 5.34 8.88
N THR A 145 3.56 5.15 9.03
CA THR A 145 2.96 4.31 10.08
C THR A 145 2.02 3.24 9.54
N THR A 146 1.54 3.36 8.31
CA THR A 146 0.80 2.29 7.61
C THR A 146 1.74 1.20 7.08
N ILE A 147 1.21 0.01 6.75
CA ILE A 147 1.95 -1.04 6.03
C ILE A 147 1.65 -1.10 4.53
N LEU A 148 0.77 -0.26 4.00
CA LEU A 148 0.44 -0.30 2.57
C LEU A 148 1.68 -0.18 1.67
N GLY A 149 1.66 -0.91 0.55
CA GLY A 149 2.71 -0.89 -0.46
C GLY A 149 3.68 -2.08 -0.42
N THR A 150 4.82 -1.93 -1.10
CA THR A 150 5.81 -2.99 -1.30
C THR A 150 6.92 -2.93 -0.27
N TRP A 151 7.25 -4.09 0.27
CA TRP A 151 8.26 -4.30 1.28
C TRP A 151 9.20 -5.43 0.88
N THR A 152 10.50 -5.24 1.11
CA THR A 152 11.55 -6.21 0.74
C THR A 152 12.55 -6.36 1.87
N ILE A 153 13.14 -7.54 2.07
CA ILE A 153 14.21 -7.71 3.06
C ILE A 153 15.49 -7.04 2.58
N LYS A 154 16.10 -6.20 3.45
CA LYS A 154 17.26 -5.37 3.12
C LYS A 154 18.53 -6.19 2.91
N GLU A 155 18.86 -7.10 3.82
CA GLU A 155 20.11 -7.90 3.83
C GLU A 155 19.96 -9.13 4.75
N GLY A 156 20.83 -10.15 4.60
CA GLY A 156 21.07 -11.16 5.65
C GLY A 156 20.48 -12.56 5.46
N ILE A 157 19.75 -12.83 4.37
CA ILE A 157 19.18 -14.14 4.05
C ILE A 157 19.44 -14.55 2.59
N GLU A 158 19.57 -15.85 2.34
CA GLU A 158 19.85 -16.42 1.01
C GLU A 158 18.72 -16.23 -0.01
N PHE A 159 17.53 -15.76 0.41
CA PHE A 159 16.36 -15.59 -0.45
C PHE A 159 15.78 -14.18 -0.34
N HIS A 160 15.58 -13.51 -1.48
CA HIS A 160 14.86 -12.25 -1.50
C HIS A 160 13.35 -12.53 -1.44
N ASN A 161 12.69 -11.97 -0.44
CA ASN A 161 11.25 -12.00 -0.29
C ASN A 161 10.68 -10.60 -0.51
N THR A 162 9.52 -10.54 -1.14
CA THR A 162 8.75 -9.31 -1.35
C THR A 162 7.34 -9.50 -0.83
N TRP A 163 6.79 -8.47 -0.20
CA TRP A 163 5.40 -8.40 0.23
C TRP A 163 4.75 -7.15 -0.32
N ASN A 164 3.55 -7.29 -0.83
CA ASN A 164 2.66 -6.22 -1.23
C ASN A 164 1.44 -6.25 -0.31
N TYR A 165 1.18 -5.15 0.41
CA TYR A 165 -0.04 -4.98 1.18
C TYR A 165 -0.97 -4.06 0.41
N ASN A 166 -2.06 -4.63 -0.12
CA ASN A 166 -3.02 -3.92 -0.95
C ASN A 166 -4.07 -3.20 -0.08
N PRO A 167 -4.66 -2.09 -0.56
CA PRO A 167 -5.67 -1.34 0.19
C PRO A 167 -6.96 -2.11 0.50
N ASP A 168 -7.31 -3.10 -0.32
CA ASP A 168 -8.50 -3.96 -0.17
C ASP A 168 -8.37 -5.00 0.96
N GLY A 169 -7.25 -5.03 1.67
CA GLY A 169 -6.98 -6.02 2.71
C GLY A 169 -6.41 -7.33 2.19
N THR A 170 -6.09 -7.43 0.89
CA THR A 170 -5.35 -8.57 0.33
C THR A 170 -3.84 -8.32 0.35
N PHE A 171 -3.04 -9.39 0.34
CA PHE A 171 -1.61 -9.28 0.18
C PHE A 171 -1.10 -10.27 -0.86
N GLU A 172 0.03 -9.92 -1.48
CA GLU A 172 0.82 -10.88 -2.23
C GLU A 172 2.23 -10.98 -1.66
N THR A 173 2.79 -12.17 -1.63
CA THR A 173 4.20 -12.37 -1.30
C THR A 173 4.89 -13.23 -2.35
N PHE A 174 6.08 -12.82 -2.73
CA PHE A 174 6.97 -13.61 -3.59
C PHE A 174 8.22 -13.98 -2.80
N SER A 175 8.59 -15.25 -2.83
CA SER A 175 9.85 -15.74 -2.29
C SER A 175 10.68 -16.38 -3.39
N GLN A 176 11.92 -15.93 -3.57
CA GLN A 176 12.85 -16.54 -4.52
C GLN A 176 13.04 -18.05 -4.28
N GLY A 177 12.98 -18.50 -3.02
CA GLY A 177 13.11 -19.91 -2.68
C GLY A 177 11.95 -20.78 -3.16
N ARG A 178 10.74 -20.20 -3.31
CA ARG A 178 9.56 -20.88 -3.83
C ARG A 178 9.36 -20.66 -5.34
N GLY A 179 9.82 -19.53 -5.88
CA GLY A 179 9.69 -19.18 -7.29
C GLY A 179 8.26 -18.90 -7.76
N GLN A 180 7.30 -18.81 -6.83
CA GLN A 180 5.90 -18.51 -7.09
C GLN A 180 5.39 -17.49 -6.08
N ALA A 181 4.43 -16.67 -6.51
CA ALA A 181 3.72 -15.77 -5.63
C ALA A 181 2.64 -16.51 -4.85
N MET A 182 2.42 -16.08 -3.61
CA MET A 182 1.32 -16.51 -2.75
C MET A 182 0.44 -15.31 -2.43
N THR A 183 -0.85 -15.56 -2.23
CA THR A 183 -1.85 -14.54 -1.95
C THR A 183 -2.62 -14.87 -0.68
N GLY A 184 -3.31 -13.87 -0.15
CA GLY A 184 -4.24 -14.05 0.95
C GLY A 184 -4.82 -12.73 1.43
N GLU A 185 -5.44 -12.78 2.61
CA GLU A 185 -5.95 -11.60 3.31
C GLU A 185 -5.02 -11.22 4.47
N TYR A 186 -4.92 -9.93 4.76
CA TYR A 186 -4.23 -9.42 5.94
C TYR A 186 -5.10 -8.49 6.76
N ARG A 187 -4.80 -8.40 8.05
CA ARG A 187 -5.42 -7.45 8.99
C ARG A 187 -4.34 -6.82 9.85
N VAL A 188 -4.48 -5.52 10.08
CA VAL A 188 -3.57 -4.74 10.91
C VAL A 188 -4.29 -4.26 12.15
N LYS A 189 -3.68 -4.51 13.31
CA LYS A 189 -4.13 -3.95 14.59
C LYS A 189 -3.04 -3.04 15.13
N GLN A 190 -3.33 -1.74 15.15
CA GLN A 190 -2.44 -0.76 15.78
C GLN A 190 -2.36 -1.01 17.28
N LEU A 191 -1.15 -1.00 17.80
CA LEU A 191 -0.84 -1.08 19.24
C LEU A 191 -0.27 0.26 19.73
N ASN A 192 0.27 0.29 20.94
CA ASN A 192 0.87 1.51 21.48
C ASN A 192 2.12 1.92 20.68
N GLY A 193 2.19 3.20 20.31
CA GLY A 193 3.27 3.72 19.47
C GLY A 193 3.16 3.22 18.03
N ASN A 194 4.30 2.90 17.41
CA ASN A 194 4.34 2.42 16.02
C ASN A 194 4.34 0.89 15.90
N TRP A 195 3.92 0.20 16.96
CA TRP A 195 3.79 -1.26 16.97
C TRP A 195 2.48 -1.68 16.32
N VAL A 196 2.53 -2.74 15.51
CA VAL A 196 1.37 -3.34 14.86
C VAL A 196 1.39 -4.86 14.95
N ASP A 197 0.24 -5.47 15.22
CA ASP A 197 0.01 -6.89 14.93
C ASP A 197 -0.49 -7.01 13.50
N VAL A 198 0.23 -7.74 12.65
CA VAL A 198 -0.19 -8.08 11.29
C VAL A 198 -0.57 -9.55 11.27
N THR A 199 -1.83 -9.82 10.97
CA THR A 199 -2.34 -11.19 10.80
C THR A 199 -2.54 -11.47 9.32
N TYR A 200 -1.91 -12.52 8.82
CA TYR A 200 -2.00 -13.01 7.45
C TYR A 200 -2.86 -14.27 7.42
N THR A 201 -3.70 -14.45 6.42
CA THR A 201 -4.43 -15.70 6.15
C THR A 201 -4.21 -16.07 4.69
N PHE A 202 -3.51 -17.17 4.43
CA PHE A 202 -3.16 -17.57 3.07
C PHE A 202 -4.32 -18.29 2.37
N ASP A 203 -4.49 -18.04 1.07
CA ASP A 203 -5.56 -18.65 0.28
C ASP A 203 -5.37 -20.17 0.10
N GLU A 204 -4.12 -20.64 0.10
CA GLU A 204 -3.76 -22.03 -0.18
C GLU A 204 -4.29 -23.01 0.88
N ASP A 205 -4.19 -22.64 2.16
CA ASP A 205 -4.51 -23.52 3.29
C ASP A 205 -5.47 -22.89 4.33
N GLY A 206 -5.81 -21.61 4.18
CA GLY A 206 -6.63 -20.85 5.11
C GLY A 206 -5.97 -20.66 6.48
N GLN A 207 -4.67 -20.95 6.63
CA GLN A 207 -3.98 -20.81 7.90
C GLN A 207 -3.65 -19.35 8.17
N SER A 208 -3.92 -18.93 9.40
CA SER A 208 -3.59 -17.59 9.86
C SER A 208 -2.33 -17.57 10.70
N TYR A 209 -1.49 -16.56 10.46
CA TYR A 209 -0.26 -16.29 11.19
C TYR A 209 -0.25 -14.84 11.64
N THR A 210 0.17 -14.57 12.87
CA THR A 210 0.30 -13.20 13.39
C THR A 210 1.76 -12.90 13.71
N SER A 211 2.27 -11.82 13.14
CA SER A 211 3.59 -11.26 13.45
C SER A 211 3.45 -9.86 14.02
N LEU A 212 4.33 -9.54 14.98
CA LEU A 212 4.42 -8.24 15.62
C LEU A 212 5.56 -7.44 15.00
N TYR A 213 5.23 -6.27 14.44
CA TYR A 213 6.21 -5.37 13.81
C TYR A 213 6.24 -4.01 14.49
N LEU A 214 7.44 -3.44 14.55
CA LEU A 214 7.66 -2.01 14.76
C LEU A 214 7.83 -1.34 13.39
N ILE A 215 7.03 -0.29 13.12
CA ILE A 215 7.12 0.49 11.87
C ILE A 215 7.85 1.81 12.16
N GLU A 216 9.04 2.00 11.61
CA GLU A 216 9.79 3.23 11.79
C GLU A 216 10.56 3.62 10.53
N ASN A 217 10.38 4.85 10.06
CA ASN A 217 11.16 5.46 8.97
C ASN A 217 11.24 4.58 7.71
N GLY A 218 10.11 4.00 7.28
CA GLY A 218 10.06 3.12 6.11
C GLY A 218 10.67 1.72 6.33
N MET A 219 10.86 1.30 7.58
CA MET A 219 11.28 -0.05 7.96
C MET A 219 10.20 -0.73 8.79
N MET A 220 10.00 -2.03 8.55
CA MET A 220 9.31 -2.95 9.45
C MET A 220 10.37 -3.84 10.10
N ILE A 221 10.40 -3.81 11.43
CA ILE A 221 11.31 -4.62 12.26
C ILE A 221 10.46 -5.65 12.99
N GLU A 222 10.71 -6.93 12.72
CA GLU A 222 9.98 -8.02 13.38
C GLU A 222 10.53 -8.27 14.77
N ASN A 223 9.66 -8.30 15.79
CA ASN A 223 10.06 -8.39 17.19
C ASN A 223 10.93 -9.63 17.54
N HIS A 224 10.77 -10.71 16.79
CA HIS A 224 11.49 -11.98 17.05
C HIS A 224 12.80 -12.10 16.27
N PHE A 225 13.05 -11.19 15.33
CA PHE A 225 14.21 -11.21 14.44
C PHE A 225 14.77 -9.81 14.26
N GLU A 226 15.47 -9.30 15.29
CA GLU A 226 16.06 -7.95 15.28
C GLU A 226 17.05 -7.73 14.09
N ASP A 227 17.58 -8.82 13.52
CA ASP A 227 18.48 -8.81 12.37
C ASP A 227 17.75 -8.78 11.01
N ILE A 228 16.46 -9.10 10.95
CA ILE A 228 15.67 -9.04 9.70
C ILE A 228 15.00 -7.66 9.61
N LYS A 229 15.55 -6.82 8.73
CA LYS A 229 14.97 -5.52 8.40
C LYS A 229 14.22 -5.62 7.08
N ILE A 230 12.91 -5.42 7.13
CA ILE A 230 12.07 -5.30 5.94
C ILE A 230 11.93 -3.82 5.62
N VAL A 231 12.26 -3.42 4.40
CA VAL A 231 12.34 -2.03 3.97
C VAL A 231 11.30 -1.78 2.90
N ARG A 232 10.58 -0.67 3.02
CA ARG A 232 9.71 -0.19 1.95
C ARG A 232 10.53 0.48 0.87
N ASN A 233 10.05 0.45 -0.36
CA ASN A 233 10.38 1.50 -1.32
C ASN A 233 10.16 2.87 -0.66
N VAL A 234 11.25 3.59 -0.39
CA VAL A 234 11.30 4.75 0.52
C VAL A 234 10.21 5.77 0.17
N ILE A 235 9.60 6.37 1.20
CA ILE A 235 8.64 7.47 1.03
C ILE A 235 9.42 8.67 0.47
N PRO A 236 9.14 9.14 -0.74
CA PRO A 236 9.87 10.27 -1.29
C PRO A 236 9.52 11.55 -0.54
N ASP A 237 10.49 12.44 -0.36
CA ASP A 237 10.22 13.78 0.14
C ASP A 237 9.22 14.49 -0.77
N PHE A 238 8.33 15.29 -0.17
CA PHE A 238 7.48 16.19 -0.93
C PHE A 238 8.36 17.21 -1.68
N PRO A 239 8.22 17.32 -3.00
CA PRO A 239 8.97 18.32 -3.75
C PRO A 239 8.46 19.73 -3.41
N SER A 240 9.39 20.68 -3.30
CA SER A 240 9.09 22.09 -3.02
C SER A 240 8.45 22.84 -4.17
#